data_AF-A0A815NI33-F1
#
_entry.id   AF-A0A815NI33-F1
#
_cell.length_a   1.000
_cell.length_b   1.000
_cell.length_c   1.000
_cell.angle_alpha   90.00
_cell.angle_beta   90.00
_cell.angle_gamma   90.00
#
_symmetry.space_group_name_H-M   'P 1'
#
loop_
_entity.id
_entity.type
_entity.pdbx_description
1 polymer ?
#
loop_
_entity_poly.entity_id
_entity_poly.type
_entity_poly.pdbx_seq_one_letter_code
_entity_poly.pdbx_strand_id
1 'polypeptide(L)'
;MSRSMDDNFTYFVKILDDNGDRYYLKSSIDERTNTILMQLTNLKFGWIGTLNQQEVRLLAKKFPPEQHDSFYSHTQRAFSKGNHSEVDGKTYVFNCKRLEKHRLEFVWKQMVDDLNSLKIVGNAELQERPVDEILAKMMDHMIDEMDMLRTTNEQKIFEIQRLNGQLNKALETVKQTVDMKEKLEADLYRK
;
A
#
# COMPACT_ATOMS: atom_id res chain seq x y z
N MET A 1 22.62 -2.39 -12.15
CA MET A 1 21.34 -2.03 -12.79
C MET A 1 20.50 -1.35 -11.74
N SER A 2 20.37 -0.02 -11.85
CA SER A 2 19.62 0.82 -10.91
C SER A 2 18.13 0.49 -11.02
N ARG A 3 17.51 0.02 -9.93
CA ARG A 3 16.05 -0.01 -9.85
C ARG A 3 15.59 1.44 -9.85
N SER A 4 14.93 1.85 -10.94
CA SER A 4 14.02 2.99 -10.91
C SER A 4 13.10 2.82 -9.70
N MET A 5 13.28 3.66 -8.67
CA MET A 5 12.29 3.78 -7.60
C MET A 5 11.03 4.33 -8.27
N ASP A 6 9.96 3.54 -8.25
CA ASP A 6 8.64 4.03 -8.66
C ASP A 6 8.16 5.01 -7.59
N ASP A 7 8.44 6.29 -7.81
CA ASP A 7 8.02 7.40 -6.92
C ASP A 7 6.52 7.74 -7.09
N ASN A 8 5.77 6.84 -7.71
CA ASN A 8 4.33 6.93 -7.89
C ASN A 8 3.66 5.72 -7.24
N PHE A 9 2.92 5.99 -6.18
CA PHE A 9 2.22 4.98 -5.39
C PHE A 9 0.74 5.05 -5.68
N THR A 10 0.14 3.94 -6.10
CA THR A 10 -1.30 3.83 -6.24
C THR A 10 -1.85 2.87 -5.21
N TYR A 11 -2.92 3.28 -4.52
CA TYR A 11 -3.59 2.47 -3.50
C TYR A 11 -5.08 2.39 -3.78
N PHE A 12 -5.66 1.23 -3.51
CA PHE A 12 -7.10 1.02 -3.48
C PHE A 12 -7.50 0.46 -2.12
N VAL A 13 -8.31 1.20 -1.37
CA VAL A 13 -8.73 0.81 -0.02
C VAL A 13 -10.21 1.06 0.21
N LYS A 14 -10.80 0.17 1.01
CA LYS A 14 -12.10 0.39 1.62
C LYS A 14 -11.91 1.21 2.89
N ILE A 15 -12.73 2.24 3.05
CA ILE A 15 -12.77 3.08 4.25
C ILE A 15 -14.19 3.13 4.81
N LEU A 16 -14.28 3.43 6.10
CA LEU A 16 -15.50 3.75 6.84
C LEU A 16 -15.37 5.19 7.30
N ASP A 17 -16.40 6.00 7.12
CA ASP A 17 -16.39 7.33 7.73
C ASP A 17 -16.78 7.26 9.22
N ASP A 18 -16.71 8.40 9.91
CA ASP A 18 -17.12 8.53 11.32
C ASP A 18 -18.60 8.15 11.57
N ASN A 19 -19.45 8.11 10.55
CA ASN A 19 -20.86 7.70 10.63
C ASN A 19 -21.06 6.19 10.34
N GLY A 20 -19.99 5.47 9.99
CA GLY A 20 -20.04 4.07 9.59
C GLY A 20 -20.43 3.84 8.12
N ASP A 21 -20.53 4.91 7.32
CA ASP A 21 -20.78 4.81 5.89
C ASP A 21 -19.55 4.28 5.16
N ARG A 22 -19.79 3.39 4.19
CA ARG A 22 -18.74 2.73 3.42
C ARG A 22 -18.36 3.54 2.21
N TYR A 23 -17.06 3.75 2.04
CA TYR A 23 -16.48 4.32 0.83
C TYR A 23 -15.32 3.46 0.31
N TYR A 24 -15.03 3.62 -0.97
CA TYR A 24 -13.86 3.05 -1.65
C TYR A 24 -13.01 4.20 -2.17
N LEU A 25 -11.75 4.23 -1.75
CA LEU A 25 -10.78 5.24 -2.13
C LEU A 25 -9.74 4.59 -3.04
N LYS A 26 -9.60 5.14 -4.25
CA LYS A 26 -8.42 4.96 -5.08
C LYS A 26 -7.60 6.23 -5.00
N SER A 27 -6.33 6.11 -4.66
CA SER A 27 -5.41 7.24 -4.58
C SER A 27 -4.16 6.98 -5.40
N SER A 28 -3.59 8.03 -6.00
CA SER A 28 -2.27 8.01 -6.64
C SER A 28 -1.46 9.17 -6.07
N ILE A 29 -0.29 8.86 -5.55
CA ILE A 29 0.64 9.78 -4.90
C ILE A 29 1.91 9.80 -5.74
N ASP A 30 2.19 10.92 -6.38
CA ASP A 30 3.44 11.15 -7.13
C ASP A 30 4.32 12.11 -6.34
N GLU A 31 5.39 11.57 -5.74
CA GLU A 31 6.33 12.34 -4.94
C GLU A 31 7.18 13.30 -5.79
N ARG A 32 7.39 12.99 -7.08
CA ARG A 32 8.19 13.84 -7.99
C ARG A 32 7.46 15.14 -8.28
N THR A 33 6.19 15.03 -8.66
CA THR A 33 5.36 16.19 -8.98
C THR A 33 4.72 16.80 -7.73
N ASN A 34 4.83 16.12 -6.58
CA ASN A 34 4.14 16.47 -5.34
C ASN A 34 2.62 16.55 -5.53
N THR A 35 2.05 15.56 -6.21
CA THR A 35 0.62 15.52 -6.51
C THR A 35 -0.05 14.31 -5.88
N ILE A 36 -1.28 14.52 -5.40
CA ILE A 36 -2.11 13.46 -4.84
C ILE A 36 -3.46 13.48 -5.53
N LEU A 37 -3.73 12.47 -6.35
CA LEU A 37 -5.03 12.24 -6.97
C LEU A 37 -5.85 11.32 -6.08
N MET A 38 -7.12 11.69 -5.84
CA MET A 38 -8.06 10.90 -5.06
C MET A 38 -9.35 10.70 -5.87
N GLN A 39 -9.80 9.45 -5.95
CA GLN A 39 -11.09 9.05 -6.46
C GLN A 39 -11.82 8.32 -5.34
N LEU A 40 -12.99 8.81 -4.95
CA LEU A 40 -13.77 8.28 -3.84
C LEU A 40 -15.17 7.91 -4.33
N THR A 41 -15.71 6.78 -3.88
CA THR A 41 -17.10 6.40 -4.18
C THR A 41 -17.76 5.65 -3.03
N ASN A 42 -19.06 5.85 -2.86
CA ASN A 42 -19.90 5.01 -2.00
C ASN A 42 -20.83 4.10 -2.82
N LEU A 43 -20.46 3.80 -4.08
CA LEU A 43 -21.22 3.05 -5.09
C LEU A 43 -22.48 3.75 -5.63
N LYS A 44 -23.01 4.76 -4.93
CA LYS A 44 -24.15 5.57 -5.40
C LYS A 44 -23.68 6.89 -6.03
N PHE A 45 -22.63 7.46 -5.47
CA PHE A 45 -22.03 8.71 -5.88
C PHE A 45 -20.52 8.53 -5.99
N GLY A 46 -19.89 9.36 -6.81
CA GLY A 46 -18.45 9.37 -6.99
C GLY A 46 -17.90 10.78 -6.93
N TRP A 47 -16.69 10.93 -6.40
CA TRP A 47 -15.98 12.19 -6.28
C TRP A 47 -14.53 12.05 -6.71
N ILE A 48 -13.98 13.12 -7.29
CA ILE A 48 -12.57 13.21 -7.65
C ILE A 48 -12.00 14.50 -7.09
N GLY A 49 -10.81 14.43 -6.53
CA GLY A 49 -10.04 15.61 -6.13
C GLY A 49 -8.57 15.40 -6.42
N THR A 50 -7.85 16.51 -6.53
CA THR A 50 -6.41 16.51 -6.76
C THR A 50 -5.80 17.56 -5.85
N LEU A 51 -4.81 17.16 -5.07
CA LEU A 51 -3.94 18.09 -4.36
C LEU A 51 -2.72 18.32 -5.24
N ASN A 52 -2.53 19.57 -5.65
CA ASN A 52 -1.34 20.00 -6.37
C ASN A 52 -0.18 20.28 -5.39
N GLN A 53 1.01 20.53 -5.95
CA GLN A 53 2.21 20.80 -5.16
C GLN A 53 2.05 21.94 -4.14
N GLN A 54 1.32 23.01 -4.47
CA GLN A 54 1.12 24.13 -3.54
C GLN A 54 0.22 23.71 -2.37
N GLU A 55 -0.86 23.00 -2.65
CA GLU A 55 -1.80 22.50 -1.64
C GLU A 55 -1.12 21.48 -0.72
N VAL A 56 -0.34 20.55 -1.28
CA VAL A 56 0.43 19.58 -0.49
C VAL A 56 1.43 20.29 0.42
N ARG A 57 2.15 21.30 -0.09
CA ARG A 57 3.07 22.10 0.74
C ARG A 57 2.35 22.87 1.84
N LEU A 58 1.15 23.39 1.59
CA LEU A 58 0.36 24.08 2.61
C LEU A 58 -0.14 23.11 3.69
N LEU A 59 -0.52 21.89 3.32
CA LEU A 59 -0.88 20.85 4.28
C LEU A 59 0.34 20.37 5.08
N ALA A 60 1.48 20.16 4.45
CA ALA A 60 2.72 19.76 5.11
C ALA A 60 3.17 20.79 6.16
N LYS A 61 2.98 22.09 5.90
CA LYS A 61 3.26 23.18 6.87
C LYS A 61 2.42 23.12 8.16
N LYS A 62 1.36 22.31 8.22
CA LYS A 62 0.61 22.06 9.46
C LYS A 62 1.38 21.13 10.41
N PHE A 63 2.43 20.47 9.91
CA PHE A 63 3.38 19.72 10.71
C PHE A 63 4.56 20.62 11.09
N PRO A 64 5.28 20.29 12.18
CA PRO A 64 6.55 20.91 12.48
C PRO A 64 7.52 20.81 11.28
N PRO A 65 8.42 21.79 11.04
CA PRO A 65 9.32 21.81 9.89
C PRO A 65 10.14 20.53 9.70
N GLU A 66 10.60 19.94 10.81
CA GLU A 66 11.33 18.67 10.86
C GLU A 66 10.49 17.44 10.45
N GLN A 67 9.18 17.60 10.32
CA GLN A 67 8.22 16.56 9.95
C GLN A 67 7.55 16.83 8.60
N HIS A 68 7.95 17.83 7.83
CA HIS A 68 7.34 18.09 6.52
C HIS A 68 7.48 16.89 5.56
N ASP A 69 8.63 16.23 5.53
CA ASP A 69 8.85 15.02 4.72
C ASP A 69 8.01 13.83 5.22
N SER A 70 7.61 13.85 6.50
CA SER A 70 6.74 12.82 7.06
C SER A 70 5.31 12.88 6.53
N PHE A 71 4.86 14.01 5.93
CA PHE A 71 3.50 14.15 5.41
C PHE A 71 3.18 13.08 4.35
N TYR A 72 4.09 12.83 3.41
CA TYR A 72 3.90 11.79 2.39
C TYR A 72 3.85 10.41 3.01
N SER A 73 4.78 10.09 3.90
CA SER A 73 4.79 8.83 4.63
C SER A 73 3.48 8.63 5.40
N HIS A 74 2.97 9.65 6.08
CA HIS A 74 1.70 9.60 6.79
C HIS A 74 0.50 9.42 5.86
N THR A 75 0.50 10.08 4.71
CA THR A 75 -0.58 9.97 3.73
C THR A 75 -0.58 8.63 3.01
N GLN A 76 0.59 8.11 2.62
CA GLN A 76 0.76 6.75 2.10
C GLN A 76 0.31 5.70 3.11
N ARG A 77 0.73 5.83 4.38
CA ARG A 77 0.28 4.93 5.44
C ARG A 77 -1.23 4.94 5.60
N ALA A 78 -1.85 6.12 5.65
CA ALA A 78 -3.31 6.25 5.71
C ALA A 78 -3.98 5.55 4.51
N PHE A 79 -3.51 5.80 3.30
CA PHE A 79 -4.18 5.32 2.08
C PHE A 79 -3.87 3.86 1.71
N SER A 80 -2.87 3.23 2.34
CA SER A 80 -2.46 1.85 2.01
C SER A 80 -3.27 0.75 2.70
N LYS A 81 -3.82 0.99 3.90
CA LYS A 81 -4.55 -0.06 4.67
C LYS A 81 -5.96 0.30 5.12
N GLY A 82 -6.47 1.47 4.78
CA GLY A 82 -7.83 1.91 5.14
C GLY A 82 -8.05 2.04 6.66
N ASN A 83 -9.30 1.98 7.11
CA ASN A 83 -9.68 2.20 8.51
C ASN A 83 -9.11 1.16 9.48
N HIS A 84 -8.70 1.62 10.67
CA HIS A 84 -8.39 0.77 11.84
C HIS A 84 -7.34 -0.31 11.61
N SER A 85 -6.66 -0.26 10.47
CA SER A 85 -5.49 -1.09 10.21
C SER A 85 -4.29 -0.38 10.81
N GLU A 86 -3.67 -1.02 11.78
CA GLU A 86 -2.42 -0.52 12.35
C GLU A 86 -1.33 -0.56 11.27
N VAL A 87 -0.75 0.61 10.98
CA VAL A 87 0.42 0.75 10.13
C VAL A 87 1.52 1.36 10.97
N ASP A 88 2.52 0.55 11.32
CA ASP A 88 3.65 0.94 12.16
C ASP A 88 3.21 1.56 13.52
N GLY A 89 2.24 0.93 14.21
CA GLY A 89 1.72 1.46 15.47
C GLY A 89 0.66 2.56 15.32
N LYS A 90 0.35 3.03 14.10
CA LYS A 90 -0.53 4.18 13.87
C LYS A 90 -1.88 3.75 13.33
N THR A 91 -2.94 4.28 13.93
CA THR A 91 -4.32 4.11 13.44
C THR A 91 -4.81 5.36 12.73
N TYR A 92 -5.45 5.18 11.57
CA TYR A 92 -6.05 6.25 10.79
C TYR A 92 -7.57 6.17 10.76
N VAL A 93 -8.21 7.34 10.77
CA VAL A 93 -9.66 7.53 10.73
C VAL A 93 -10.01 8.52 9.61
N PHE A 94 -11.13 8.30 8.95
CA PHE A 94 -11.54 9.07 7.78
C PHE A 94 -12.89 9.72 8.01
N ASN A 95 -13.07 10.94 7.49
CA ASN A 95 -14.33 11.65 7.53
C ASN A 95 -14.68 12.15 6.13
N CYS A 96 -15.93 11.91 5.72
CA CYS A 96 -16.47 12.34 4.45
C CYS A 96 -17.64 13.28 4.71
N LYS A 97 -17.42 14.60 4.58
CA LYS A 97 -18.46 15.60 4.84
C LYS A 97 -18.98 16.16 3.52
N ARG A 98 -20.27 15.96 3.23
CA ARG A 98 -20.91 16.62 2.09
C ARG A 98 -20.94 18.13 2.29
N LEU A 99 -20.47 18.85 1.28
CA LEU A 99 -20.54 20.30 1.18
C LEU A 99 -21.63 20.70 0.18
N GLU A 100 -21.91 22.00 0.09
CA GLU A 100 -22.81 22.54 -0.93
C GLU A 100 -22.26 22.35 -2.35
N LYS A 101 -23.19 22.28 -3.33
CA LYS A 101 -22.92 22.24 -4.78
C LYS A 101 -22.14 21.01 -5.26
N HIS A 102 -22.56 19.80 -4.88
CA HIS A 102 -21.95 18.56 -5.38
C HIS A 102 -20.46 18.42 -5.01
N ARG A 103 -20.13 18.79 -3.77
CA ARG A 103 -18.76 18.74 -3.25
C ARG A 103 -18.70 17.91 -1.97
N LEU A 104 -17.54 17.33 -1.72
CA LEU A 104 -17.28 16.53 -0.53
C LEU A 104 -15.93 16.95 0.05
N GLU A 105 -15.89 17.28 1.33
CA GLU A 105 -14.63 17.38 2.06
C GLU A 105 -14.23 16.00 2.57
N PHE A 106 -13.07 15.53 2.11
CA PHE A 106 -12.46 14.30 2.57
C PHE A 106 -11.32 14.62 3.54
N VAL A 107 -11.37 14.07 4.74
CA VAL A 107 -10.39 14.33 5.81
C VAL A 107 -9.83 12.99 6.30
N TRP A 108 -8.51 12.89 6.43
CA TRP A 108 -7.87 11.76 7.10
C TRP A 108 -7.11 12.25 8.35
N LYS A 109 -7.31 11.53 9.43
CA LYS A 109 -6.80 11.84 10.77
C LYS A 109 -5.99 10.65 11.27
N GLN A 110 -4.98 10.94 12.07
CA GLN A 110 -4.21 9.94 12.79
C GLN A 110 -4.61 9.98 14.27
N MET A 111 -4.83 8.80 14.85
CA MET A 111 -4.97 8.64 16.29
C MET A 111 -3.60 8.83 16.96
N VAL A 112 -3.59 9.60 18.06
CA VAL A 112 -2.42 9.82 18.89
C VAL A 112 -2.63 9.04 20.19
N ASP A 113 -1.87 7.95 20.35
CA ASP A 113 -2.09 6.93 21.37
C ASP A 113 -2.07 7.47 22.80
N ASP A 114 -1.18 8.44 23.09
CA ASP A 114 -1.02 8.99 24.44
C ASP A 114 -2.20 9.86 24.91
N LEU A 115 -3.04 10.33 23.99
CA LEU A 115 -4.05 11.36 24.26
C LEU A 115 -5.47 10.94 23.87
N ASN A 116 -5.65 9.73 23.31
CA ASN A 116 -6.89 9.31 22.66
C ASN A 116 -7.49 10.42 21.78
N SER A 117 -6.62 11.14 21.07
CA SER A 117 -6.97 12.33 20.31
C SER A 117 -6.70 12.12 18.83
N LEU A 118 -7.46 12.83 17.98
CA LEU A 118 -7.32 12.76 16.53
C LEU A 118 -6.57 13.99 16.02
N LYS A 119 -5.40 13.77 15.44
CA LYS A 119 -4.64 14.80 14.73
C LYS A 119 -5.03 14.76 13.25
N ILE A 120 -5.47 15.89 12.69
CA ILE A 120 -5.71 15.99 11.25
C ILE A 120 -4.37 15.88 10.52
N VAL A 121 -4.27 14.89 9.62
CA VAL A 121 -3.10 14.72 8.76
C VAL A 121 -3.29 15.55 7.49
N GLY A 122 -4.45 15.44 6.86
CA GLY A 122 -4.77 16.22 5.68
C GLY A 122 -6.25 16.24 5.37
N ASN A 123 -6.61 17.13 4.45
CA ASN A 123 -7.95 17.26 3.92
C ASN A 123 -7.91 17.65 2.45
N ALA A 124 -8.93 17.27 1.71
CA ALA A 124 -9.10 17.60 0.29
C ALA A 124 -10.56 17.83 -0.04
N GLU A 125 -10.82 18.82 -0.89
CA GLU A 125 -12.13 19.03 -1.48
C GLU A 125 -12.23 18.19 -2.76
N LEU A 126 -13.25 17.33 -2.81
CA LEU A 126 -13.54 16.45 -3.95
C LEU A 126 -14.80 16.94 -4.64
N GLN A 127 -14.79 16.93 -5.97
CA GLN A 127 -15.92 17.31 -6.81
C GLN A 127 -16.67 16.07 -7.28
N GLU A 128 -18.00 16.10 -7.24
CA GLU A 128 -18.84 15.00 -7.73
C GLU A 128 -18.62 14.77 -9.23
N ARG A 129 -18.60 13.50 -9.59
CA ARG A 129 -18.45 12.98 -10.96
C ARG A 129 -19.37 11.78 -11.15
N PRO A 130 -19.70 11.43 -12.39
CA PRO A 130 -20.47 10.22 -12.68
C PRO A 130 -19.80 8.99 -12.03
N VAL A 131 -20.59 8.25 -11.25
CA VAL A 131 -20.09 7.14 -10.43
C VAL A 131 -19.62 5.97 -11.29
N ASP A 132 -20.27 5.76 -12.43
CA ASP A 132 -19.92 4.77 -13.45
C ASP A 132 -18.51 4.99 -14.01
N GLU A 133 -18.12 6.22 -14.31
CA GLU A 133 -16.76 6.54 -14.78
C GLU A 133 -15.70 6.24 -13.71
N ILE A 134 -16.00 6.54 -12.44
CA ILE A 134 -15.08 6.26 -11.33
C ILE A 134 -14.95 4.76 -11.10
N LEU A 135 -16.08 4.04 -11.09
CA LEU A 135 -16.11 2.60 -10.89
C LEU A 135 -15.38 1.87 -12.01
N ALA A 136 -15.58 2.26 -13.27
CA ALA A 136 -14.84 1.69 -14.40
C ALA A 136 -13.31 1.82 -14.18
N LYS A 137 -12.82 3.02 -13.89
CA LYS A 137 -11.39 3.27 -13.64
C LYS A 137 -10.83 2.58 -12.40
N MET A 138 -11.67 2.30 -11.39
CA MET A 138 -11.28 1.53 -10.22
C MET A 138 -11.22 0.04 -10.55
N MET A 139 -12.20 -0.48 -11.29
CA MET A 139 -12.23 -1.88 -11.71
C MET A 139 -11.09 -2.23 -12.66
N ASP A 140 -10.83 -1.39 -13.66
CA ASP A 140 -9.69 -1.57 -14.59
C ASP A 140 -8.37 -1.69 -13.81
N HIS A 141 -8.15 -0.77 -12.85
CA HIS A 141 -6.97 -0.79 -11.99
C HIS A 141 -6.87 -2.09 -11.15
N MET A 142 -7.97 -2.53 -10.56
CA MET A 142 -7.99 -3.78 -9.77
C MET A 142 -7.71 -5.00 -10.64
N ILE A 143 -8.23 -5.05 -11.87
CA ILE A 143 -8.00 -6.14 -12.82
C ILE A 143 -6.53 -6.18 -13.23
N ASP A 144 -5.94 -5.04 -13.55
CA ASP A 144 -4.51 -4.92 -13.89
C ASP A 144 -3.62 -5.37 -12.72
N GLU A 145 -3.94 -4.94 -11.51
CA GLU A 145 -3.18 -5.33 -10.30
C GLU A 145 -3.31 -6.83 -10.02
N MET A 146 -4.50 -7.41 -10.19
CA MET A 146 -4.70 -8.85 -10.07
C MET A 146 -3.88 -9.64 -11.10
N ASP A 147 -3.79 -9.17 -12.34
CA ASP A 147 -3.00 -9.83 -13.38
C ASP A 147 -1.49 -9.77 -13.10
N MET A 148 -1.00 -8.61 -12.64
CA MET A 148 0.39 -8.45 -12.19
C MET A 148 0.73 -9.36 -11.01
N LEU A 149 -0.16 -9.43 -10.01
CA LEU A 149 0.00 -10.30 -8.85
C LEU A 149 -0.02 -11.77 -9.23
N ARG A 150 -0.93 -12.19 -10.13
CA ARG A 150 -0.98 -13.55 -10.67
C ARG A 150 0.34 -13.93 -11.33
N THR A 151 0.81 -13.09 -12.26
CA THR A 151 2.08 -13.32 -13.00
C THR A 151 3.26 -13.40 -12.04
N THR A 152 3.33 -12.50 -11.06
CA THR A 152 4.38 -12.51 -10.04
C THR A 152 4.34 -13.78 -9.18
N ASN A 153 3.13 -14.26 -8.85
CA ASN A 153 2.96 -15.47 -8.06
C ASN A 153 3.41 -16.72 -8.85
N GLU A 154 3.05 -16.83 -10.12
CA GLU A 154 3.49 -17.91 -11.00
C GLU A 154 5.03 -17.97 -11.11
N GLN A 155 5.68 -16.81 -11.29
CA GLN A 155 7.14 -16.72 -11.29
C GLN A 155 7.76 -17.18 -9.97
N LYS A 156 7.18 -16.79 -8.83
CA LYS A 156 7.64 -17.22 -7.50
C LYS A 156 7.46 -18.72 -7.29
N ILE A 157 6.33 -19.29 -7.72
CA ILE A 157 6.07 -20.73 -7.64
C ILE A 157 7.11 -21.50 -8.45
N PHE A 158 7.38 -21.07 -9.68
CA PHE A 158 8.42 -21.67 -10.51
C PHE A 158 9.80 -21.61 -9.84
N GLU A 159 10.16 -20.46 -9.27
CA GLU A 159 11.45 -20.28 -8.60
C GLU A 159 11.59 -21.15 -7.35
N ILE A 160 10.52 -21.29 -6.56
CA ILE A 160 10.48 -22.20 -5.40
C ILE A 160 10.71 -23.65 -5.86
N GLN A 161 10.06 -24.09 -6.94
CA GLN A 161 10.26 -25.45 -7.47
C GLN A 161 11.70 -25.65 -7.95
N ARG A 162 12.28 -24.66 -8.63
CA ARG A 162 13.66 -24.67 -9.08
C ARG A 162 14.64 -24.80 -7.90
N LEU A 163 14.47 -23.96 -6.88
CA LEU A 163 15.30 -23.96 -5.67
C LEU A 163 15.18 -25.25 -4.88
N ASN A 164 13.96 -25.78 -4.71
CA ASN A 164 13.74 -27.07 -4.07
C ASN A 164 14.42 -28.22 -4.84
N GLY A 165 14.39 -28.19 -6.16
CA GLY A 165 15.11 -29.14 -7.00
C GLY A 165 16.63 -29.08 -6.80
N GLN A 166 17.20 -27.88 -6.65
CA GLN A 166 18.61 -27.69 -6.34
C GLN A 166 18.97 -28.17 -4.92
N LEU A 167 18.13 -27.85 -3.94
CA LEU A 167 18.31 -28.28 -2.55
C LEU A 167 18.32 -29.80 -2.45
N ASN A 168 17.38 -30.48 -3.09
CA ASN A 168 17.31 -31.95 -3.06
C ASN A 168 18.55 -32.61 -3.66
N LYS A 169 19.07 -32.08 -4.78
CA LYS A 169 20.34 -32.55 -5.37
C LYS A 169 21.53 -32.34 -4.44
N ALA A 170 21.59 -31.19 -3.77
CA ALA A 170 22.64 -30.91 -2.80
C ALA A 170 22.56 -31.85 -1.59
N LEU A 171 21.36 -32.11 -1.07
CA LEU A 171 21.12 -33.06 0.02
C LEU A 171 21.54 -34.48 -0.36
N GLU A 172 21.22 -34.93 -1.57
CA GLU A 172 21.65 -36.24 -2.07
C GLU A 172 23.18 -36.33 -2.16
N THR A 173 23.84 -35.29 -2.67
CA THR A 173 25.31 -35.21 -2.76
C THR A 173 25.96 -35.26 -1.37
N VAL A 174 25.40 -34.53 -0.39
CA VAL A 174 25.87 -34.57 1.00
C VAL A 174 25.72 -35.98 1.58
N LYS A 175 24.57 -36.63 1.38
CA LYS A 175 24.34 -38.00 1.86
C LYS A 175 25.36 -38.97 1.28
N GLN A 176 25.59 -38.93 -0.04
CA GLN A 176 26.59 -39.76 -0.70
C GLN A 176 28.00 -39.52 -0.17
N THR A 177 28.34 -38.25 0.11
CA THR A 177 29.66 -37.87 0.65
C THR A 177 29.86 -38.41 2.07
N VAL A 178 28.84 -38.32 2.92
CA VAL A 178 28.86 -38.87 4.27
C VAL A 178 29.00 -40.39 4.23
N ASP A 179 28.18 -41.09 3.43
CA ASP A 179 28.25 -42.54 3.29
C ASP A 179 29.64 -43.01 2.81
N MET A 180 30.26 -42.27 1.89
CA MET A 180 31.60 -42.56 1.38
C MET A 180 32.68 -42.31 2.44
N LYS A 181 32.56 -41.22 3.21
CA LYS A 181 33.46 -40.92 4.33
C LYS A 181 33.41 -42.01 5.39
N GLU A 182 32.22 -42.42 5.82
CA GLU A 182 32.03 -43.43 6.87
C GLU A 182 32.63 -44.79 6.47
N LYS A 183 32.45 -45.20 5.20
CA LYS A 183 33.10 -46.42 4.67
C LYS A 183 34.62 -46.32 4.72
N LEU A 184 35.17 -45.18 4.31
CA LEU A 184 36.61 -44.97 4.25
C LEU A 184 37.24 -44.94 5.65
N GLU A 185 36.57 -44.31 6.62
CA GLU A 185 36.96 -44.36 8.04
C GLU A 185 36.95 -45.81 8.56
N ALA A 186 35.87 -46.57 8.31
CA ALA A 186 35.79 -47.97 8.72
C ALA A 186 36.89 -48.85 8.12
N ASP A 187 37.24 -48.64 6.85
CA ASP A 187 38.33 -49.35 6.18
C ASP A 187 39.70 -48.99 6.74
N LEU A 188 39.93 -47.72 7.13
CA LEU A 188 41.16 -47.28 7.77
C LEU A 188 41.32 -47.87 9.17
N TYR A 189 40.26 -47.92 9.98
CA TYR A 189 40.30 -48.51 11.33
C TYR A 189 40.53 -50.03 11.33
N ARG A 190 40.28 -50.71 10.21
CA ARG A 190 40.50 -52.15 10.06
C ARG A 190 41.93 -52.52 9.65
N LYS A 191 42.76 -51.54 9.26
CA LYS A 191 44.18 -51.74 8.91
C LYS A 191 45.08 -51.45 10.11
#